data_AF-A0A3N5XD24-F1
#
_entry.id   AF-A0A3N5XD24-F1
#
_cell.length_a   1.000
_cell.length_b   1.000
_cell.length_c   1.000
_cell.angle_alpha   90.00
_cell.angle_beta   90.00
_cell.angle_gamma   90.00
#
_symmetry.space_group_name_H-M   'P 1'
#
loop_
_entity.id
_entity.type
_entity.pdbx_description
1 polymer ?
#
loop_
_entity_poly.entity_id
_entity_poly.type
_entity_poly.pdbx_seq_one_letter_code
_entity_poly.pdbx_strand_id
1 'polypeptide(L)'
;SFERTVISMGLEPEISFRFEDHHWYCRGDIDFMSANSHEDSVFLTTEKDWNKSVDLFPGGIDPFALMIDVEIEGKEGLLPLIGLQA
;
A
#
# COMPACT_ATOMS: atom_id res chain seq x y z
N SER A 1 -0.72 5.92 10.72
CA SER A 1 0.07 4.98 9.90
C SER A 1 -0.89 4.13 9.09
N PHE A 2 -0.42 3.57 7.97
CA PHE A 2 -1.17 2.75 7.03
C PHE A 2 -2.16 1.77 7.68
N GLU A 3 -1.70 1.00 8.68
CA GLU A 3 -2.49 0.06 9.47
C GLU A 3 -3.78 0.67 10.06
N ARG A 4 -3.72 1.90 10.58
CA ARG A 4 -4.92 2.57 11.12
C ARG A 4 -5.92 2.94 10.03
N THR A 5 -5.44 3.29 8.83
CA THR A 5 -6.30 3.57 7.67
C THR A 5 -7.04 2.29 7.28
N VAL A 6 -6.33 1.16 7.17
CA VAL A 6 -6.90 -0.15 6.88
C VAL A 6 -7.98 -0.51 7.91
N ILE A 7 -7.70 -0.37 9.20
CA ILE A 7 -8.68 -0.63 10.27
C ILE A 7 -9.90 0.29 10.17
N SER A 8 -9.70 1.58 9.86
CA SER A 8 -10.82 2.53 9.73
C SER A 8 -11.76 2.23 8.56
N MET A 9 -11.31 1.43 7.58
CA MET A 9 -12.12 0.93 6.48
C MET A 9 -12.91 -0.33 6.83
N GLY A 10 -12.81 -0.83 8.07
CA GLY A 10 -13.49 -2.04 8.51
C GLY A 10 -12.74 -3.34 8.19
N LEU A 11 -11.45 -3.25 7.87
CA LEU A 11 -10.59 -4.42 7.69
C LEU A 11 -9.88 -4.78 8.99
N GLU A 12 -9.66 -6.07 9.23
CA GLU A 12 -8.97 -6.58 10.41
C GLU A 12 -7.66 -7.25 9.98
N PRO A 13 -6.53 -6.51 9.98
CA PRO A 13 -5.24 -7.09 9.61
C PRO A 13 -4.81 -8.10 10.67
N GLU A 14 -4.61 -9.35 10.25
CA GLU A 14 -4.11 -10.42 11.11
C GLU A 14 -2.64 -10.21 11.50
N ILE A 15 -1.84 -9.75 10.54
CA ILE A 15 -0.41 -9.46 10.71
C ILE A 15 -0.05 -8.17 9.99
N SER A 16 0.90 -7.41 10.57
CA SER A 16 1.46 -6.20 9.96
C SER A 16 2.97 -6.32 9.87
N PHE A 17 3.48 -6.39 8.64
CA PHE A 17 4.92 -6.36 8.35
C PHE A 17 5.39 -4.91 8.17
N ARG A 18 6.49 -4.55 8.82
CA ARG A 18 7.03 -3.18 8.79
C ARG A 18 8.46 -3.18 8.26
N PHE A 19 8.67 -2.37 7.23
CA PHE A 19 9.95 -2.19 6.58
C PHE A 19 10.41 -0.73 6.72
N GLU A 20 11.70 -0.49 6.53
CA GLU A 20 12.26 0.87 6.49
C GLU A 20 11.69 1.64 5.29
N ASP A 21 11.70 2.98 5.38
CA ASP A 21 11.33 3.77 4.21
C ASP A 21 12.35 3.57 3.08
N HIS A 22 11.89 3.66 1.85
CA HIS A 22 12.66 3.33 0.64
C HIS A 22 13.20 1.89 0.58
N HIS A 23 12.63 0.95 1.35
CA HIS A 23 12.98 -0.47 1.24
C HIS A 23 12.89 -0.96 -0.21
N TRP A 24 13.90 -1.74 -0.60
CA TRP A 24 13.96 -2.45 -1.87
C TRP A 24 13.65 -3.91 -1.60
N TYR A 25 12.40 -4.28 -1.88
CA TYR A 25 11.93 -5.64 -1.63
C TYR A 25 12.76 -6.65 -2.42
N CYS A 26 13.04 -7.76 -1.76
CA CYS A 26 13.66 -8.93 -2.38
C CYS A 26 12.75 -10.15 -2.20
N ARG A 27 13.07 -11.24 -2.92
CA ARG A 27 12.30 -12.47 -2.83
C ARG A 27 12.25 -13.03 -1.40
N GLY A 28 13.34 -12.89 -0.64
CA GLY A 28 13.40 -13.32 0.76
C GLY A 28 12.40 -12.59 1.67
N ASP A 29 12.09 -11.32 1.38
CA ASP A 29 11.06 -10.59 2.12
C ASP A 29 9.68 -11.19 1.88
N ILE A 30 9.37 -11.52 0.62
CA ILE A 30 8.09 -12.13 0.24
C ILE A 30 7.96 -13.53 0.84
N ASP A 31 9.02 -14.33 0.79
CA ASP A 31 9.03 -15.66 1.37
C ASP A 31 8.86 -15.59 2.90
N PHE A 32 9.50 -14.62 3.57
CA PHE A 32 9.30 -14.36 5.00
C PHE A 32 7.87 -13.98 5.33
N MET A 33 7.27 -13.05 4.58
CA MET A 33 5.88 -12.65 4.79
C MET A 33 4.91 -13.80 4.56
N SER A 34 5.11 -14.57 3.48
CA SER A 34 4.26 -15.71 3.12
C SER A 34 4.33 -16.82 4.16
N ALA A 35 5.53 -17.14 4.66
CA ALA A 35 5.72 -18.18 5.69
C ALA A 35 5.12 -17.82 7.05
N ASN A 36 4.82 -16.54 7.29
CA ASN A 36 4.21 -16.03 8.52
C ASN A 36 2.74 -15.60 8.31
N SER A 37 2.13 -15.95 7.18
CA SER A 37 0.73 -15.67 6.85
C SER A 37 -0.04 -16.98 6.65
N HIS A 38 -1.36 -16.94 6.74
CA HIS A 38 -2.20 -18.08 6.37
C HIS A 38 -2.21 -18.30 4.85
N GLU A 39 -2.44 -19.53 4.40
CA GLU A 39 -2.43 -19.88 2.96
C GLU A 39 -3.46 -19.08 2.14
N ASP A 40 -4.57 -18.66 2.75
CA ASP A 40 -5.64 -17.88 2.11
C ASP A 40 -5.53 -16.36 2.38
N SER A 41 -4.41 -15.90 2.96
CA SER A 41 -4.20 -14.48 3.24
C SER A 41 -4.00 -13.67 1.97
N VAL A 42 -4.57 -12.47 1.95
CA VAL A 42 -4.26 -11.43 0.94
C VAL A 42 -3.27 -10.43 1.53
N PHE A 43 -2.35 -9.94 0.69
CA PHE A 43 -1.41 -8.90 1.10
C PHE A 43 -1.94 -7.53 0.70
N LEU A 44 -2.02 -6.60 1.64
CA LEU A 44 -2.43 -5.22 1.40
C LEU A 44 -1.28 -4.28 1.73
N THR A 45 -0.93 -3.41 0.79
CA THR A 45 0.17 -2.44 0.94
C THR A 45 -0.18 -1.08 0.35
N THR A 46 0.74 -0.12 0.39
CA THR A 46 0.60 1.17 -0.29
C THR A 46 0.93 1.05 -1.78
N GLU A 47 0.41 1.94 -2.62
CA GLU A 47 0.79 2.00 -4.05
C GLU A 47 2.31 2.12 -4.26
N LYS A 48 3.01 2.84 -3.36
CA LYS A 48 4.46 3.01 -3.40
C LYS A 48 5.20 1.67 -3.31
N ASP A 49 4.81 0.83 -2.36
CA ASP A 49 5.49 -0.44 -2.09
C ASP A 49 4.97 -1.57 -2.98
N TRP A 50 3.71 -1.50 -3.42
CA TRP A 50 3.15 -2.41 -4.43
C TRP A 50 3.98 -2.39 -5.72
N ASN A 51 4.25 -1.19 -6.25
CA ASN A 51 5.04 -1.00 -7.47
C ASN A 51 6.47 -1.58 -7.39
N LYS A 52 7.00 -1.80 -6.19
CA LYS A 52 8.34 -2.37 -5.98
C LYS A 52 8.35 -3.87 -5.74
N SER A 53 7.21 -4.45 -5.38
CA SER A 53 7.14 -5.81 -4.82
C SER A 53 6.22 -6.74 -5.60
N VAL A 54 5.28 -6.24 -6.40
CA VAL A 54 4.28 -7.05 -7.10
C VAL A 54 4.89 -8.21 -7.89
N ASP A 55 5.96 -7.95 -8.64
CA ASP A 55 6.61 -8.97 -9.47
C ASP A 55 7.40 -10.03 -8.67
N LEU A 56 7.56 -9.81 -7.37
CA LEU A 56 8.24 -10.74 -6.46
C LEU A 56 7.28 -11.77 -5.86
N PHE A 57 5.97 -11.53 -5.89
CA PHE A 57 4.97 -12.47 -5.37
C PHE A 57 4.84 -13.69 -6.31
N PRO A 58 4.84 -14.93 -5.76
CA PRO A 58 4.58 -16.10 -6.58
C PRO A 58 3.14 -16.10 -7.10
N GLY A 59 2.90 -16.80 -8.21
CA GLY A 59 1.54 -17.01 -8.70
C GLY A 59 0.66 -17.67 -7.64
N GLY A 60 -0.57 -17.18 -7.49
CA GLY A 60 -1.53 -17.62 -6.47
C GLY A 60 -1.52 -16.79 -5.19
N ILE A 61 -0.60 -15.82 -5.06
CA ILE A 61 -0.64 -14.80 -4.00
C ILE A 61 -0.85 -13.45 -4.66
N ASP A 62 -1.98 -12.81 -4.37
CA ASP A 62 -2.33 -11.52 -4.95
C ASP A 62 -2.03 -10.37 -3.98
N PRO A 63 -1.02 -9.53 -4.25
CA PRO A 63 -0.82 -8.30 -3.51
C PRO A 63 -1.77 -7.21 -4.03
N PHE A 64 -2.44 -6.52 -3.11
CA PHE A 64 -3.31 -5.37 -3.38
C PHE A 64 -2.67 -4.09 -2.86
N ALA A 65 -2.91 -3.00 -3.57
CA ALA A 65 -2.59 -1.65 -3.11
C ALA A 65 -3.85 -0.95 -2.60
N LEU A 66 -3.76 -0.31 -1.45
CA LEU A 66 -4.77 0.64 -1.02
C LEU A 66 -4.59 1.94 -1.81
N MET A 67 -5.55 2.24 -2.69
CA MET A 67 -5.60 3.52 -3.37
C MET A 67 -6.23 4.58 -2.47
N ILE A 68 -5.66 5.78 -2.50
CA ILE A 68 -6.17 6.94 -1.76
C ILE A 68 -6.65 7.97 -2.77
N ASP A 69 -7.94 8.29 -2.72
CA ASP A 69 -8.48 9.45 -3.43
C ASP A 69 -8.35 10.69 -2.54
N VAL A 70 -7.91 11.80 -3.14
CA VAL A 70 -7.65 13.05 -2.42
C VAL A 70 -8.50 14.16 -3.01
N GLU A 71 -9.48 14.58 -2.24
CA GLU A 71 -10.28 15.77 -2.53
C GLU A 71 -9.73 16.97 -1.75
N ILE A 72 -9.45 18.06 -2.47
CA ILE A 72 -8.98 19.31 -1.87
C ILE A 72 -10.12 20.32 -1.93
N GLU A 73 -10.64 20.69 -0.77
CA GLU A 73 -11.67 21.72 -0.65
C GLU A 73 -11.09 23.11 -1.05
N GLY A 74 -11.81 23.83 -1.91
CA GLY A 74 -11.36 25.13 -2.43
C GLY A 74 -10.14 25.05 -3.34
N LYS A 75 -9.89 23.91 -4.00
CA LYS A 75 -8.77 23.71 -4.93
C LYS A 75 -8.68 24.78 -6.02
N GLU A 76 -9.81 25.35 -6.43
CA GLU A 76 -9.90 26.41 -7.43
C GLU A 76 -9.09 27.65 -7.01
N GLY A 77 -8.99 27.92 -5.70
CA GLY A 77 -8.15 29.00 -5.16
C GLY A 77 -6.66 28.67 -5.12
N LEU A 78 -6.29 27.38 -5.18
CA LEU A 78 -4.90 26.92 -5.15
C LEU A 78 -4.31 26.82 -6.56
N LEU A 79 -5.11 26.49 -7.58
CA LEU A 79 -4.64 26.29 -8.96
C LEU A 79 -3.85 27.50 -9.51
N PRO A 80 -4.28 28.76 -9.31
CA PRO A 80 -3.50 29.91 -9.76
C PRO A 80 -2.13 30.07 -9.08
N LEU A 81 -1.98 29.63 -7.83
CA LEU A 81 -0.73 29.75 -7.06
C LEU A 81 0.37 28.82 -7.59
N ILE A 82 -0.01 27.75 -8.29
CA ILE A 82 0.89 26.79 -8.92
C ILE A 82 0.93 26.93 -10.44
N GLY A 83 0.40 28.03 -10.98
CA GLY A 83 0.45 28.35 -12.41
C GLY A 83 -0.51 27.54 -13.29
N LEU A 84 -1.52 26.91 -12.69
CA LEU A 84 -2.58 26.21 -13.41
C LEU A 84 -3.82 27.09 -13.55
N GLN A 85 -4.58 26.90 -14.64
CA GLN A 85 -5.88 27.54 -14.79
C GLN A 85 -6.93 26.77 -13.98
N ALA A 86 -7.83 27.52 -13.33
CA ALA A 86 -8.94 26.99 -12.56
C ALA A 86 -10.07 26.44 -13.45
#